data_AF-A0A7C3I8V2-F1
#
_entry.id   AF-A0A7C3I8V2-F1
#
_cell.length_a   1.000
_cell.length_b   1.000
_cell.length_c   1.000
_cell.angle_alpha   90.00
_cell.angle_beta   90.00
_cell.angle_gamma   90.00
#
_symmetry.space_group_name_H-M   'P 1'
#
loop_
_entity.id
_entity.type
_entity.pdbx_description
1 polymer ?
#
loop_
_entity_poly.entity_id
_entity_poly.type
_entity_poly.pdbx_seq_one_letter_code
_entity_poly.pdbx_strand_id
1 'polypeptide(L)'
;MRTILPALPVVAFLLLLLVARLRGNGWRASLLHAAVIWGVLVALFTEALGALRMLAAPALATAWLATVVFCALYSVRTRNLFQRGRSWREGRGPGWSKFSCHLM
;
A
#
# COMPACT_ATOMS: atom_id res chain seq x y z
N MET A 1 -26.00 1.47 -9.71
CA MET A 1 -25.00 0.49 -9.23
C MET A 1 -24.02 -0.04 -10.30
N ARG A 2 -24.29 0.09 -11.61
CA ARG A 2 -23.39 -0.43 -12.67
C ARG A 2 -21.97 0.20 -12.73
N THR A 3 -21.79 1.42 -12.22
CA THR A 3 -20.52 2.17 -12.33
C THR A 3 -19.51 1.87 -11.22
N ILE A 4 -19.91 1.16 -10.16
CA ILE A 4 -19.04 0.89 -9.00
C ILE A 4 -18.02 -0.21 -9.30
N LEU A 5 -18.41 -1.28 -10.00
CA LEU A 5 -17.52 -2.40 -10.34
C LEU A 5 -16.22 -1.98 -11.05
N PRO A 6 -16.24 -1.12 -12.09
CA PRO A 6 -15.01 -0.71 -12.75
C PRO A 6 -14.16 0.26 -11.91
N ALA A 7 -14.74 0.90 -10.89
CA ALA A 7 -14.00 1.82 -10.03
C ALA A 7 -13.13 1.08 -8.98
N LEU A 8 -13.55 -0.11 -8.52
CA LEU A 8 -12.79 -0.90 -7.54
C LEU A 8 -11.33 -1.19 -7.94
N PRO A 9 -11.01 -1.70 -9.14
CA PRO A 9 -9.62 -1.96 -9.52
C PRO A 9 -8.77 -0.69 -9.61
N VAL A 10 -9.38 0.45 -9.97
CA VAL A 10 -8.70 1.75 -10.00
C VAL A 10 -8.36 2.21 -8.58
N VAL A 11 -9.29 2.07 -7.64
CA VAL A 11 -9.05 2.38 -6.22
C VAL A 11 -7.95 1.48 -5.65
N ALA A 12 -7.97 0.17 -5.96
CA ALA A 12 -6.92 -0.75 -5.57
C ALA A 12 -5.54 -0.34 -6.12
N PHE A 13 -5.48 0.07 -7.39
CA PHE A 13 -4.25 0.57 -8.00
C PHE A 13 -3.70 1.82 -7.29
N LEU A 14 -4.56 2.79 -6.99
CA LEU A 14 -4.16 4.01 -6.27
C LEU A 14 -3.65 3.70 -4.86
N LEU A 15 -4.26 2.75 -4.16
CA LEU A 15 -3.80 2.27 -2.86
C LEU A 15 -2.41 1.61 -2.95
N LEU A 16 -2.18 0.74 -3.95
CA LEU A 16 -0.88 0.12 -4.19
C LEU A 16 0.20 1.17 -4.49
N LEU A 17 -0.13 2.17 -5.33
CA LEU A 17 0.76 3.29 -5.62
C LEU A 17 1.10 4.08 -4.36
N LEU A 18 0.11 4.34 -3.51
CA LEU A 18 0.32 5.04 -2.25
C LEU A 18 1.22 4.26 -1.29
N VAL A 19 1.04 2.95 -1.17
CA VAL A 19 1.91 2.06 -0.38
C VAL A 19 3.34 2.08 -0.92
N ALA A 20 3.51 2.01 -2.24
CA ALA A 20 4.83 2.06 -2.87
C ALA A 20 5.53 3.42 -2.63
N ARG A 21 4.76 4.53 -2.65
CA ARG A 21 5.26 5.88 -2.33
C ARG A 21 5.66 6.01 -0.86
N LEU A 22 4.92 5.41 0.07
CA LEU A 22 5.23 5.44 1.51
C LEU A 22 6.55 4.74 1.85
N ARG A 23 7.03 3.83 1.00
CA ARG A 23 8.35 3.19 1.16
C ARG A 23 9.54 4.07 0.78
N GLY A 24 9.31 5.30 0.31
CA GLY A 24 10.38 6.23 -0.05
C GLY A 24 11.03 5.96 -1.42
N ASN A 25 10.45 5.07 -2.23
CA ASN A 25 10.89 4.85 -3.59
C ASN A 25 10.57 6.06 -4.49
N GLY A 26 11.41 6.30 -5.50
CA GLY A 26 11.14 7.31 -6.52
C GLY A 26 9.80 7.08 -7.21
N TRP A 27 9.20 8.13 -7.77
CA TRP A 27 7.86 8.06 -8.40
C TRP A 27 7.79 7.01 -9.51
N ARG A 28 8.86 6.88 -10.32
CA ARG A 28 8.99 5.88 -11.39
C ARG A 28 8.96 4.46 -10.84
N ALA A 29 9.81 4.18 -9.85
CA ALA A 29 9.90 2.87 -9.22
C ALA A 29 8.60 2.49 -8.49
N SER A 30 7.89 3.47 -7.92
CA SER A 30 6.60 3.24 -7.26
C SER A 30 5.50 2.88 -8.25
N LEU A 31 5.46 3.57 -9.40
CA LEU A 31 4.48 3.30 -10.45
C LEU A 31 4.72 1.94 -11.11
N LEU A 32 5.99 1.59 -11.37
CA LEU A 32 6.34 0.29 -11.95
C LEU A 32 5.96 -0.87 -11.01
N HIS A 33 6.29 -0.76 -9.72
CA HIS A 33 5.88 -1.77 -8.73
C HIS A 33 4.36 -1.91 -8.62
N ALA A 34 3.63 -0.78 -8.55
CA ALA A 34 2.18 -0.81 -8.47
C ALA A 34 1.57 -1.45 -9.72
N ALA A 35 2.09 -1.14 -10.91
CA ALA A 35 1.63 -1.71 -12.17
C ALA A 35 1.91 -3.22 -12.27
N VAL A 36 3.09 -3.68 -11.87
CA VAL A 36 3.43 -5.11 -11.86
C VAL A 36 2.51 -5.88 -10.92
N ILE A 37 2.35 -5.41 -9.68
CA ILE A 37 1.47 -6.08 -8.70
C ILE A 37 0.03 -6.09 -9.20
N TRP A 38 -0.45 -4.96 -9.74
CA TRP A 38 -1.80 -4.86 -10.27
C TRP A 38 -2.02 -5.81 -11.45
N GLY A 39 -1.08 -5.90 -12.39
CA GLY A 39 -1.14 -6.85 -13.51
C GLY A 39 -1.17 -8.31 -13.05
N VAL A 40 -0.35 -8.67 -12.05
CA VAL A 40 -0.35 -10.01 -11.45
C VAL A 40 -1.70 -10.33 -10.80
N LEU A 41 -2.31 -9.38 -10.10
CA LEU A 41 -3.64 -9.58 -9.50
C LEU A 41 -4.73 -9.77 -10.55
N VAL A 42 -4.70 -9.01 -11.65
CA VAL A 42 -5.63 -9.19 -12.76
C VAL A 42 -5.48 -10.59 -13.36
N ALA A 43 -4.25 -11.03 -13.61
CA ALA A 43 -3.98 -12.38 -14.11
C ALA A 43 -4.50 -13.45 -13.14
N LEU A 44 -4.17 -13.35 -11.86
CA LEU A 44 -4.63 -14.30 -10.83
C LEU A 44 -6.15 -14.35 -10.70
N PHE A 45 -6.85 -13.20 -10.75
CA PHE A 45 -8.30 -13.19 -10.68
C PHE A 45 -8.94 -13.78 -11.92
N THR A 46 -8.42 -13.47 -13.10
CA THR A 46 -8.95 -14.01 -14.36
C THR A 46 -8.68 -15.51 -14.47
N GLU A 47 -7.52 -16.00 -14.04
CA GLU A 47 -7.21 -17.43 -13.98
C GLU A 47 -8.02 -18.17 -12.92
N ALA A 48 -8.10 -17.66 -11.69
CA ALA A 48 -8.84 -18.31 -10.62
C ALA A 48 -10.36 -18.35 -10.92
N LEU A 49 -10.94 -17.24 -11.36
CA LEU A 49 -12.35 -17.19 -11.74
C LEU A 49 -12.63 -17.99 -13.02
N GLY A 50 -11.68 -18.01 -13.96
CA GLY A 50 -11.73 -18.82 -15.17
C GLY A 50 -11.71 -20.31 -14.87
N ALA A 51 -10.80 -20.76 -14.01
CA ALA A 51 -10.67 -22.15 -13.59
C ALA A 51 -11.92 -22.66 -12.85
N LEU A 52 -12.55 -21.79 -12.06
CA LEU A 52 -13.80 -22.11 -11.35
C LEU A 52 -15.06 -21.94 -12.21
N ARG A 53 -14.93 -21.52 -13.48
CA ARG A 53 -16.05 -21.13 -14.37
C ARG A 53 -16.99 -20.09 -13.74
N MET A 54 -16.49 -19.33 -12.77
CA MET A 54 -17.23 -18.36 -11.95
C MET A 54 -16.88 -16.93 -12.36
N LEU A 55 -16.90 -16.63 -13.66
CA LEU A 55 -16.81 -15.26 -14.19
C LEU A 55 -18.12 -14.47 -13.97
N ALA A 56 -18.61 -14.49 -12.74
CA ALA A 56 -19.78 -13.75 -12.31
C ALA A 56 -19.36 -12.38 -11.76
N ALA A 57 -20.11 -11.34 -12.09
CA ALA A 57 -19.95 -9.99 -11.55
C ALA A 57 -19.78 -9.94 -10.00
N PRO A 58 -20.55 -10.70 -9.18
CA PRO A 58 -20.36 -10.68 -7.73
C PRO A 58 -19.01 -11.25 -7.28
N ALA A 59 -18.50 -12.30 -7.93
CA ALA A 59 -17.22 -12.92 -7.58
C ALA A 59 -16.03 -11.99 -7.88
N LEU A 60 -16.13 -11.24 -8.99
CA LEU A 60 -15.13 -10.24 -9.32
C LEU A 60 -15.16 -9.05 -8.34
N ALA A 61 -16.37 -8.61 -7.95
CA ALA A 61 -16.53 -7.54 -6.98
C ALA A 61 -15.95 -7.91 -5.61
N THR A 62 -16.16 -9.13 -5.13
CA THR A 62 -15.63 -9.60 -3.84
C THR A 62 -14.11 -9.71 -3.86
N ALA A 63 -13.51 -10.22 -4.94
CA ALA A 63 -12.06 -10.32 -5.10
C ALA A 63 -11.37 -8.93 -5.04
N TRP A 64 -11.91 -7.95 -5.78
CA TRP A 64 -11.37 -6.59 -5.73
C TRP A 64 -11.63 -5.91 -4.38
N LEU A 65 -12.78 -6.13 -3.76
CA LEU A 65 -13.09 -5.54 -2.46
C LEU A 65 -12.15 -6.09 -1.38
N ALA A 66 -11.87 -7.39 -1.39
CA ALA A 66 -10.87 -8.01 -0.52
C ALA A 66 -9.48 -7.40 -0.73
N THR A 67 -9.09 -7.15 -1.99
CA THR A 67 -7.82 -6.49 -2.33
C THR A 67 -7.72 -5.07 -1.79
N VAL A 68 -8.79 -4.28 -1.95
CA VAL A 68 -8.88 -2.91 -1.43
C VAL A 68 -8.74 -2.92 0.09
N VAL A 69 -9.49 -3.79 0.79
CA VAL A 69 -9.41 -3.93 2.24
C VAL A 69 -8.01 -4.35 2.67
N PHE A 70 -7.42 -5.33 2.01
CA PHE A 70 -6.06 -5.79 2.30
C PHE A 70 -5.03 -4.67 2.12
N CYS A 71 -5.09 -3.94 1.01
CA CYS A 71 -4.19 -2.80 0.75
C CYS A 71 -4.40 -1.67 1.75
N ALA A 72 -5.66 -1.37 2.12
CA ALA A 72 -5.97 -0.36 3.13
C ALA A 72 -5.38 -0.74 4.49
N LEU A 73 -5.62 -1.96 4.97
CA LEU A 73 -5.05 -2.47 6.22
C LEU A 73 -3.51 -2.46 6.20
N TYR A 74 -2.93 -2.90 5.08
CA TYR A 74 -1.48 -2.88 4.89
C TYR A 74 -0.92 -1.45 4.93
N SER A 75 -1.60 -0.49 4.29
CA SER A 75 -1.20 0.91 4.29
C SER A 75 -1.24 1.52 5.70
N VAL A 76 -2.27 1.24 6.49
CA VAL A 76 -2.40 1.69 7.89
C VAL A 76 -1.27 1.08 8.72
N ARG A 77 -1.02 -0.23 8.59
CA ARG A 77 0.07 -0.90 9.30
C ARG A 77 1.43 -0.33 8.93
N THR A 78 1.67 -0.05 7.65
CA THR A 78 2.94 0.51 7.16
C THR A 78 3.15 1.93 7.66
N ARG A 79 2.10 2.77 7.68
CA ARG A 79 2.14 4.11 8.28
C ARG A 79 2.51 4.06 9.76
N ASN A 80 1.92 3.14 10.52
CA ASN A 80 2.21 2.98 11.95
C ASN A 80 3.67 2.58 12.19
N LEU A 81 4.23 1.70 11.37
CA LEU A 81 5.65 1.31 11.45
C LEU A 81 6.57 2.49 11.11
N PHE A 82 6.23 3.26 10.08
CA PHE A 82 7.01 4.45 9.72
C PHE A 82 6.96 5.53 10.79
N GLN A 83 5.78 5.76 11.40
CA GLN A 83 5.64 6.69 12.53
C GLN A 83 6.42 6.23 13.76
N ARG A 84 6.39 4.94 14.11
CA ARG A 84 7.21 4.39 15.19
C ARG A 84 8.72 4.58 14.93
N GLY A 85 9.16 4.43 13.69
CA GLY A 85 10.56 4.70 13.32
C GLY A 85 10.94 6.18 13.44
N ARG A 86 10.02 7.11 13.15
CA ARG A 86 10.24 8.55 13.36
C ARG A 86 10.26 8.94 14.83
N SER A 87 9.31 8.46 15.64
CA SER A 87 9.27 8.77 17.08
C SER A 87 10.51 8.26 17.81
N TRP A 88 11.07 7.11 17.39
CA TRP A 88 12.35 6.60 17.90
C TRP A 88 13.56 7.48 17.55
N ARG A 89 13.50 8.23 16.44
CA ARG A 89 14.53 9.20 16.06
C ARG A 89 14.38 10.52 16.80
N GLU A 90 13.16 11.00 16.98
CA GLU A 90 12.86 12.24 17.72
C GLU A 90 13.11 12.10 19.23
N GLY A 91 12.83 10.93 19.81
CA GLY A 91 13.22 10.61 21.20
C GLY A 91 14.74 10.46 21.41
N ARG A 92 15.53 10.46 20.33
CA ARG A 92 17.01 10.52 20.34
C ARG A 92 17.54 11.88 19.84
N GLY A 93 16.76 12.95 19.96
CA GLY A 93 17.25 14.33 19.90
C GLY A 93 18.20 14.64 21.09
N PRO A 94 19.12 15.61 20.95
CA PRO A 94 20.46 15.55 21.52
C PRO A 94 20.51 15.87 23.02
N GLY A 95 20.41 14.85 23.87
CA GLY A 95 20.86 14.94 25.27
C GLY A 95 22.37 15.23 25.43
N TRP A 96 23.11 15.37 24.32
CA TRP A 96 24.56 15.58 24.28
C TRP A 96 24.98 17.03 24.04
N SER A 97 24.07 17.94 23.66
CA SER A 97 24.46 19.35 23.42
C SER A 97 24.55 20.19 24.70
N LYS A 98 24.08 19.69 25.85
CA LYS A 98 24.18 20.40 27.14
C LYS A 98 25.47 20.14 27.92
N PHE A 99 26.29 19.17 27.52
CA PHE A 99 27.52 18.83 28.26
C PHE A 99 28.80 19.49 27.71
N SER A 100 28.74 20.22 26.60
CA SER A 100 29.94 20.78 25.95
C SER A 100 30.28 22.25 26.30
N CYS A 101 29.48 22.97 27.11
CA CYS A 101 29.73 24.39 27.40
C CYS A 101 30.28 24.71 28.80
N HIS A 102 30.70 23.72 29.60
CA HIS A 102 31.21 23.95 30.97
C HIS A 102 32.70 23.66 31.16
N LEU A 103 33.48 23.57 30.08
CA LEU A 103 34.90 23.16 30.11
C LEU A 103 35.87 24.16 29.45
N MET A 104 35.47 25.43 29.30
CA MET A 104 36.36 26.52 28.89
C MET A 104 36.26 27.69 29.85
#